data_AF-A0A0J1M655-F1
#
_entry.id   AF-A0A0J1M655-F1
#
_cell.length_a   1.000
_cell.length_b   1.000
_cell.length_c   1.000
_cell.angle_alpha   90.00
_cell.angle_beta   90.00
_cell.angle_gamma   90.00
#
_symmetry.space_group_name_H-M   'P 1'
#
loop_
_entity.id
_entity.type
_entity.pdbx_description
1 polymer ?
#
loop_
_entity_poly.entity_id
_entity_poly.type
_entity_poly.pdbx_seq_one_letter_code
_entity_poly.pdbx_strand_id
1 'polypeptide(L)'
;MFYLSSFVWMSIWSLISIYIYYKDKKAATAGEYRVDELTLDALIVLGGWPGCFIAQRMFKHKTRSAYQRRFRVIVAVWIVLYIGLWNFLWAGNKI
;
A
#
# COMPACT_ATOMS: atom_id res chain seq x y z
N MET A 1 22.58 4.99 5.26
CA MET A 1 22.28 4.67 3.84
C MET A 1 20.99 3.85 3.68
N PHE A 2 20.73 2.83 4.51
CA PHE A 2 19.56 1.93 4.39
C PHE A 2 18.17 2.60 4.49
N TYR A 3 18.07 3.73 5.22
CA TYR A 3 16.80 4.44 5.39
C TYR A 3 16.35 5.20 4.15
N LEU A 4 17.30 5.73 3.37
CA LEU A 4 17.01 6.50 2.18
C LEU A 4 16.44 5.61 1.07
N SER A 5 17.01 4.41 0.90
CA SER A 5 16.50 3.43 -0.08
C SER A 5 15.09 2.95 0.28
N SER A 6 14.82 2.71 1.56
CA SER A 6 13.49 2.30 2.05
C SER A 6 12.42 3.38 1.81
N PHE A 7 12.76 4.65 2.05
CA PHE A 7 11.87 5.78 1.79
C PHE A 7 11.60 6.00 0.30
N VAL A 8 12.62 5.87 -0.54
CA VAL A 8 12.48 5.97 -2.01
C VAL A 8 11.61 4.83 -2.53
N TRP A 9 11.84 3.60 -2.06
CA TRP A 9 11.03 2.44 -2.40
C TRP A 9 9.55 2.65 -2.05
N MET A 10 9.25 3.09 -0.81
CA MET A 10 7.89 3.40 -0.39
C MET A 10 7.26 4.51 -1.23
N SER A 11 8.02 5.56 -1.56
CA SER A 11 7.53 6.69 -2.36
C SER A 11 7.14 6.25 -3.78
N ILE A 12 7.97 5.42 -4.42
CA ILE A 12 7.71 4.90 -5.77
C ILE A 12 6.43 4.05 -5.77
N TRP A 13 6.31 3.07 -4.87
CA TRP A 13 5.13 2.21 -4.80
C TRP A 13 3.85 2.97 -4.40
N SER A 14 3.98 4.01 -3.57
CA SER A 14 2.89 4.91 -3.23
C SER A 14 2.37 5.65 -4.48
N LEU A 15 3.25 6.21 -5.31
CA LEU A 15 2.87 6.88 -6.56
C LEU A 15 2.23 5.90 -7.57
N ILE A 16 2.79 4.71 -7.72
CA ILE A 16 2.23 3.66 -8.59
C ILE A 16 0.82 3.27 -8.13
N SER A 17 0.61 3.13 -6.83
CA SER A 17 -0.72 2.79 -6.29
C SER A 17 -1.76 3.86 -6.62
N ILE A 18 -1.41 5.16 -6.47
CA ILE A 18 -2.29 6.28 -6.82
C ILE A 18 -2.64 6.25 -8.31
N TYR A 19 -1.65 5.99 -9.17
CA TYR A 19 -1.85 5.91 -10.62
C TYR A 19 -2.77 4.77 -11.02
N ILE A 20 -2.61 3.58 -10.42
CA ILE A 20 -3.48 2.43 -10.70
C ILE A 20 -4.92 2.70 -10.27
N TYR A 21 -5.13 3.31 -9.10
CA TYR A 21 -6.48 3.74 -8.68
C TYR A 21 -7.09 4.80 -9.60
N TYR A 22 -6.27 5.73 -10.10
CA TYR A 22 -6.74 6.72 -11.06
C TYR A 22 -7.17 6.07 -12.37
N LYS A 23 -6.38 5.11 -12.87
CA LYS A 23 -6.71 4.33 -14.07
C LYS A 23 -7.98 3.51 -13.87
N ASP A 24 -8.15 2.89 -12.72
CA ASP A 24 -9.37 2.15 -12.37
C ASP A 24 -10.62 3.05 -12.38
N LYS A 25 -10.52 4.27 -11.79
CA LYS A 25 -11.62 5.23 -11.86
C LYS A 25 -11.94 5.64 -13.29
N LYS A 26 -10.93 5.83 -14.14
CA LYS A 26 -11.12 6.16 -15.56
C LYS A 26 -11.82 5.02 -16.30
N ALA A 27 -11.45 3.76 -16.04
CA ALA A 27 -12.10 2.57 -16.58
C ALA A 27 -13.56 2.46 -16.10
N ALA A 28 -13.84 2.78 -14.83
CA ALA A 28 -15.20 2.78 -14.28
C ALA A 28 -16.13 3.81 -14.96
N THR A 29 -15.59 4.96 -15.39
CA THR A 29 -16.33 5.98 -16.16
C THR A 29 -16.50 5.57 -17.63
N ALA A 30 -15.54 4.86 -18.20
CA ALA A 30 -15.56 4.38 -19.59
C ALA A 30 -16.39 3.10 -19.80
N GLY A 31 -16.86 2.46 -18.73
CA GLY A 31 -17.58 1.18 -18.81
C GLY A 31 -16.68 -0.03 -19.10
N GLU A 32 -15.37 0.12 -18.94
CA GLU A 32 -14.38 -0.95 -19.14
C GLU A 32 -14.26 -1.86 -17.91
N TYR A 33 -13.52 -2.97 -18.08
CA TYR A 33 -13.22 -3.90 -17.00
C TYR A 33 -12.56 -3.19 -15.80
N ARG A 34 -13.15 -3.39 -14.62
CA ARG A 34 -12.61 -2.89 -13.34
C ARG A 34 -11.37 -3.70 -12.94
N VAL A 35 -10.42 -3.06 -12.27
CA VAL A 35 -9.23 -3.72 -11.75
C VAL A 35 -9.62 -4.68 -10.63
N ASP A 36 -9.10 -5.90 -10.69
CA ASP A 36 -9.35 -6.92 -9.67
C ASP A 36 -8.79 -6.51 -8.29
N GLU A 37 -9.54 -6.85 -7.23
CA GLU A 37 -9.15 -6.61 -5.82
C GLU A 37 -7.76 -7.19 -5.50
N LEU A 38 -7.35 -8.25 -6.20
CA LEU A 38 -6.07 -8.91 -6.02
C LEU A 38 -4.87 -8.01 -6.42
N THR A 39 -5.04 -7.18 -7.45
CA THR A 39 -4.01 -6.22 -7.89
C THR A 39 -3.82 -5.11 -6.85
N LEU A 40 -4.91 -4.71 -6.22
CA LEU A 40 -4.92 -3.72 -5.13
C LEU A 40 -4.25 -4.27 -3.87
N ASP A 41 -4.57 -5.51 -3.49
CA ASP A 41 -3.91 -6.19 -2.37
C ASP A 41 -2.40 -6.34 -2.63
N ALA A 42 -1.99 -6.70 -3.86
CA ALA A 42 -0.58 -6.79 -4.22
C ALA A 42 0.18 -5.46 -4.08
N LEU A 43 -0.43 -4.32 -4.45
CA LEU A 43 0.18 -2.99 -4.29
C LEU A 43 0.41 -2.60 -2.83
N ILE A 44 -0.52 -2.97 -1.96
CA ILE A 44 -0.39 -2.73 -0.51
C ILE A 44 0.73 -3.62 0.03
N VAL A 45 0.78 -4.89 -0.40
CA VAL A 45 1.84 -5.84 -0.04
C VAL A 45 3.21 -5.36 -0.51
N LEU A 46 3.33 -4.63 -1.61
CA LEU A 46 4.61 -4.11 -2.12
C LEU A 46 5.11 -2.84 -1.41
N GLY A 47 4.30 -2.27 -0.50
CA GLY A 47 4.65 -1.07 0.27
C GLY A 47 3.94 0.22 -0.21
N GLY A 48 3.02 0.12 -1.17
CA GLY A 48 2.22 1.24 -1.67
C GLY A 48 1.04 1.63 -0.76
N TRP A 49 1.00 1.15 0.48
CA TRP A 49 -0.11 1.39 1.40
C TRP A 49 -0.46 2.87 1.67
N PRO A 50 0.49 3.84 1.73
CA PRO A 50 0.15 5.24 1.98
C PRO A 50 -0.61 5.84 0.79
N GLY A 51 -0.14 5.57 -0.43
CA GLY A 51 -0.77 6.02 -1.67
C GLY A 51 -2.12 5.34 -1.89
N CYS A 52 -2.24 4.07 -1.51
CA CYS A 52 -3.48 3.32 -1.53
C CYS A 52 -4.52 3.94 -0.57
N PHE A 53 -4.11 4.36 0.63
CA PHE A 53 -4.99 5.06 1.59
C PHE A 53 -5.48 6.41 1.04
N ILE A 54 -4.58 7.20 0.46
CA ILE A 54 -4.93 8.48 -0.17
C ILE A 54 -5.89 8.27 -1.34
N ALA A 55 -5.61 7.28 -2.19
CA ALA A 55 -6.42 6.97 -3.34
C ALA A 55 -7.82 6.46 -2.96
N GLN A 56 -7.94 5.62 -1.93
CA GLN A 56 -9.23 5.19 -1.38
C GLN A 56 -10.08 6.40 -0.95
N ARG A 57 -9.47 7.39 -0.28
CA ARG A 57 -10.15 8.60 0.20
C ARG A 57 -10.52 9.56 -0.94
N MET A 58 -9.62 9.75 -1.91
CA MET A 58 -9.84 10.62 -3.08
C MET A 58 -10.91 10.08 -4.03
N PHE A 59 -10.90 8.77 -4.29
CA PHE A 59 -11.76 8.16 -5.31
C PHE A 59 -13.06 7.59 -4.73
N LYS A 60 -13.27 7.67 -3.40
CA LYS A 60 -14.39 7.05 -2.67
C LYS A 60 -14.65 5.63 -3.17
N HIS A 61 -13.57 4.91 -3.44
CA HIS A 61 -13.65 3.65 -4.16
C HIS A 61 -14.07 2.55 -3.17
N LYS A 62 -15.18 1.86 -3.48
CA LYS A 62 -15.79 0.73 -2.75
C LYS A 62 -15.26 0.55 -1.32
N THR A 63 -15.84 1.28 -0.38
CA THR A 63 -15.70 1.03 1.07
C THR A 63 -16.48 -0.21 1.51
N ARG A 64 -16.28 -1.34 0.82
CA ARG A 64 -16.80 -2.62 1.30
C ARG A 64 -16.05 -3.00 2.57
N SER A 65 -16.80 -3.31 3.63
CA SER A 65 -16.29 -3.71 4.95
C SER A 65 -15.22 -4.81 4.87
N ALA A 66 -15.37 -5.77 3.93
CA ALA A 66 -14.41 -6.85 3.72
C ALA A 66 -13.06 -6.36 3.18
N TYR A 67 -13.05 -5.48 2.18
CA TYR A 67 -11.83 -4.94 1.57
C TYR A 67 -11.05 -4.08 2.58
N GLN A 68 -11.75 -3.21 3.32
CA GLN A 68 -11.10 -2.42 4.38
C GLN A 68 -10.49 -3.29 5.48
N ARG A 69 -11.08 -4.46 5.77
CA ARG A 69 -10.52 -5.39 6.76
C ARG A 69 -9.20 -5.99 6.27
N ARG A 70 -9.15 -6.44 5.00
CA ARG A 70 -7.91 -6.93 4.37
C ARG A 70 -6.84 -5.86 4.32
N PHE A 71 -7.20 -4.64 3.88
CA PHE A 71 -6.31 -3.49 3.86
C PHE A 71 -5.68 -3.24 5.24
N ARG A 72 -6.50 -3.16 6.30
CA ARG A 72 -6.00 -2.93 7.66
C ARG A 72 -5.08 -4.05 8.15
N VAL A 73 -5.39 -5.30 7.83
CA VAL A 73 -4.53 -6.45 8.20
C VAL A 73 -3.17 -6.35 7.51
N ILE A 74 -3.13 -6.09 6.20
CA ILE A 74 -1.86 -5.99 5.45
C ILE A 74 -1.01 -4.82 5.97
N VAL A 75 -1.64 -3.66 6.23
CA VAL A 75 -0.95 -2.50 6.81
C VAL A 75 -0.40 -2.81 8.20
N ALA A 76 -1.18 -3.48 9.06
CA ALA A 76 -0.74 -3.86 10.38
C ALA A 76 0.47 -4.82 10.33
N VAL A 77 0.44 -5.83 9.44
CA VAL A 77 1.55 -6.75 9.22
C VAL A 77 2.81 -5.98 8.78
N TRP A 78 2.68 -5.04 7.85
CA TRP A 78 3.80 -4.18 7.41
C TRP A 78 4.41 -3.38 8.57
N ILE A 79 3.57 -2.76 9.40
CA ILE A 79 4.04 -1.98 10.56
C ILE A 79 4.77 -2.88 11.56
N VAL A 80 4.20 -4.05 11.88
CA VAL A 80 4.82 -5.01 12.82
C VAL A 80 6.14 -5.54 12.28
N LEU A 81 6.21 -5.91 11.00
CA LEU A 81 7.46 -6.35 10.36
C LEU A 81 8.52 -5.26 10.38
N TYR A 82 8.14 -4.01 10.06
CA TYR A 82 9.08 -2.89 10.06
C TYR A 82 9.62 -2.58 11.46
N ILE A 83 8.74 -2.56 12.47
CA ILE A 83 9.13 -2.36 13.88
C ILE A 83 9.98 -3.53 14.38
N GLY A 84 9.64 -4.77 14.04
CA GLY A 84 10.40 -5.96 14.41
C GLY A 84 11.78 -5.97 13.79
N LEU A 85 11.88 -5.66 12.49
CA LEU A 85 13.16 -5.53 11.79
C LEU A 85 14.01 -4.41 12.39
N TRP A 86 13.39 -3.27 12.72
CA TRP A 86 14.08 -2.16 13.39
C TRP A 86 14.65 -2.56 14.74
N ASN A 87 13.83 -3.20 15.59
CA ASN A 87 14.27 -3.69 16.90
C ASN A 87 15.39 -4.71 16.76
N PHE A 88 15.29 -5.64 15.81
CA PHE A 88 16.31 -6.66 15.56
C PHE A 88 17.64 -6.04 15.10
N LEU A 89 17.60 -5.15 14.11
CA LEU A 89 18.79 -4.47 13.59
C LEU A 89 19.44 -3.56 14.64
N TRP A 90 18.66 -2.90 15.49
CA TRP A 90 19.21 -2.06 16.56
C TRP A 90 19.71 -2.90 17.74
N ALA A 91 19.02 -3.98 18.12
CA ALA A 91 19.46 -4.88 19.17
C ALA A 91 20.78 -5.59 18.82
N GLY A 92 20.99 -5.94 17.55
CA GLY A 92 22.24 -6.55 17.06
C GLY A 92 23.43 -5.58 16.98
N ASN A 93 23.20 -4.26 17.06
CA ASN A 93 24.25 -3.24 16.96
C ASN A 93 24.77 -2.77 18.33
N LYS A 94 24.39 -3.48 19.41
CA LYS A 94 24.85 -3.24 20.79
C LYS A 94 25.95 -4.21 21.25
N ILE A 95 26.55 -4.99 20.36
CA ILE A 95 27.68 -5.88 20.65
C ILE A 95 28.93 -5.33 19.98
#